data_AF-A0A7C2TWD4-F1
#
_entry.id   AF-A0A7C2TWD4-F1
#
_cell.length_a   1.000
_cell.length_b   1.000
_cell.length_c   1.000
_cell.angle_alpha   90.00
_cell.angle_beta   90.00
_cell.angle_gamma   90.00
#
_symmetry.space_group_name_H-M   'P 1'
#
loop_
_entity.id
_entity.type
_entity.pdbx_description
1 polymer ?
#
loop_
_entity_poly.entity_id
_entity_poly.type
_entity_poly.pdbx_seq_one_letter_code
_entity_poly.pdbx_strand_id
1 'polypeptide(L)'
;MLKSVLRFVRLPLLLVTIWATVRFILGVAGVPYAPRGNAMFSLYSVMMLSCLYFGALSKNIAGFNWGGTILTGVTIGVYAQILILLATVISYAGDLNMSYFVHWDALNVDPAKLTPPVAMADALLHPEQVAMPPMSQALVGRVLGIIINGAIAGVFAVIGRLLSGLAPKTTA
;
A
#
# COMPACT_ATOMS: atom_id res chain seq x y z
N MET A 1 -13.50 14.91 15.79
CA MET A 1 -12.30 14.03 15.80
C MET A 1 -11.72 13.80 14.40
N LEU A 2 -12.50 13.31 13.43
CA LEU A 2 -12.02 12.99 12.07
C LEU A 2 -11.30 14.16 11.36
N LYS A 3 -11.84 15.39 11.39
CA LYS A 3 -11.20 16.59 10.82
C LYS A 3 -9.81 16.88 11.40
N SER A 4 -9.59 16.58 12.68
CA SER A 4 -8.29 16.77 13.33
C SER A 4 -7.32 15.67 12.89
N VAL A 5 -7.78 14.42 12.79
CA VAL A 5 -6.99 13.30 12.27
C VAL A 5 -6.57 13.56 10.83
N LEU A 6 -7.48 13.96 9.95
CA LEU A 6 -7.17 14.26 8.54
C LEU A 6 -6.14 15.39 8.39
N ARG A 7 -6.23 16.44 9.22
CA ARG A 7 -5.20 17.50 9.24
C ARG A 7 -3.85 16.99 9.73
N PHE A 8 -3.85 16.11 10.73
CA PHE A 8 -2.62 15.51 11.28
C PHE A 8 -1.93 14.58 10.28
N VAL A 9 -2.70 13.75 9.56
CA VAL A 9 -2.17 12.77 8.60
C VAL A 9 -1.98 13.31 7.19
N ARG A 10 -2.14 14.63 6.94
CA ARG A 10 -1.99 15.21 5.59
C ARG A 10 -0.66 14.85 4.91
N LEU A 11 0.43 14.81 5.68
CA LEU A 11 1.76 14.50 5.16
C LEU A 11 1.89 13.03 4.73
N PRO A 12 1.56 12.03 5.56
CA PRO A 12 1.63 10.63 5.12
C PRO A 12 0.62 10.34 4.01
N LEU A 13 -0.56 10.99 3.97
CA LEU A 13 -1.46 10.85 2.84
C LEU A 13 -0.80 11.32 1.53
N LEU A 14 -0.14 12.49 1.55
CA LEU A 14 0.59 13.00 0.39
C LEU A 14 1.73 12.05 -0.03
N LEU A 15 2.50 11.53 0.92
CA LEU A 15 3.60 10.59 0.65
C LEU A 15 3.08 9.28 0.03
N VAL A 16 2.00 8.72 0.57
CA VAL A 16 1.35 7.51 0.02
C VAL A 16 0.85 7.77 -1.40
N THR A 17 0.27 8.94 -1.68
CA THR A 17 -0.15 9.31 -3.04
C THR A 17 1.01 9.39 -4.01
N ILE A 18 2.06 10.13 -3.67
CA ILE A 18 3.25 10.25 -4.52
C ILE A 18 3.82 8.86 -4.80
N TRP A 19 3.92 8.01 -3.77
CA TRP A 19 4.45 6.67 -3.92
C TRP A 19 3.56 5.76 -4.79
N ALA A 20 2.24 5.83 -4.61
CA ALA A 20 1.28 5.10 -5.44
C ALA A 20 1.37 5.52 -6.91
N THR A 21 1.49 6.82 -7.19
CA THR A 21 1.63 7.35 -8.55
C THR A 21 2.94 6.89 -9.20
N VAL A 22 4.07 7.03 -8.51
CA VAL A 22 5.37 6.54 -9.02
C VAL A 22 5.29 5.05 -9.32
N ARG A 23 4.71 4.26 -8.41
CA ARG A 23 4.54 2.82 -8.61
C ARG A 23 3.66 2.47 -9.79
N PHE A 24 2.58 3.20 -9.97
CA PHE A 24 1.69 3.02 -11.10
C PHE A 24 2.41 3.29 -12.42
N ILE A 25 3.14 4.41 -12.51
CA ILE A 25 3.92 4.76 -13.70
C ILE A 25 4.98 3.71 -13.99
N LEU A 26 5.72 3.24 -12.98
CA LEU A 26 6.74 2.19 -13.16
C LEU A 26 6.13 0.86 -13.64
N GLY A 27 4.96 0.48 -13.11
CA GLY A 27 4.23 -0.71 -13.57
C GLY A 27 3.80 -0.57 -15.03
N VAL A 28 3.17 0.56 -15.38
CA VAL A 28 2.76 0.83 -16.77
C VAL A 28 3.95 0.89 -17.72
N ALA A 29 5.10 1.38 -17.27
CA ALA A 29 6.35 1.39 -18.04
C ALA A 29 7.01 0.01 -18.19
N GLY A 30 6.41 -1.06 -17.66
CA GLY A 30 6.92 -2.43 -17.77
C GLY A 30 8.17 -2.70 -16.95
N VAL A 31 8.46 -1.86 -15.93
CA VAL A 31 9.63 -2.09 -15.07
C VAL A 31 9.45 -3.41 -14.32
N PRO A 32 10.47 -4.28 -14.25
CA PRO A 32 10.34 -5.55 -13.55
C PRO A 32 10.01 -5.38 -12.06
N TYR A 33 9.05 -6.17 -11.57
CA TYR A 33 8.70 -6.24 -10.15
C TYR A 33 9.73 -7.05 -9.35
N ALA A 34 10.52 -7.90 -10.03
CA ALA A 34 11.68 -8.60 -9.50
C ALA A 34 12.97 -7.78 -9.69
N PRO A 35 13.93 -7.78 -8.75
CA PRO A 35 14.04 -8.65 -7.58
C PRO A 35 13.14 -8.24 -6.41
N ARG A 36 12.98 -9.14 -5.42
CA ARG A 36 12.19 -8.96 -4.18
C ARG A 36 12.44 -7.63 -3.44
N GLY A 37 13.59 -7.00 -3.64
CA GLY A 37 13.88 -5.65 -3.13
C GLY A 37 12.86 -4.61 -3.60
N ASN A 38 12.45 -4.67 -4.87
CA ASN A 38 11.42 -3.77 -5.38
C ASN A 38 10.06 -4.05 -4.72
N ALA A 39 9.76 -5.30 -4.36
CA ALA A 39 8.57 -5.63 -3.57
C ALA A 39 8.60 -5.12 -2.11
N MET A 40 9.78 -5.06 -1.47
CA MET A 40 9.91 -4.49 -0.12
C MET A 40 9.61 -2.98 -0.10
N PHE A 41 9.75 -2.31 -1.24
CA PHE A 41 9.41 -0.92 -1.48
C PHE A 41 7.94 -0.75 -1.95
N SER A 42 7.03 -1.62 -1.52
CA SER A 42 5.61 -1.56 -1.88
C SER A 42 4.88 -0.41 -1.18
N LEU A 43 3.70 -0.07 -1.71
CA LEU A 43 2.78 0.88 -1.07
C LEU A 43 2.40 0.44 0.35
N TYR A 44 2.36 -0.87 0.60
CA TYR A 44 2.08 -1.46 1.90
C TYR A 44 3.15 -1.10 2.94
N SER A 45 4.44 -1.17 2.57
CA SER A 45 5.54 -0.80 3.47
C SER A 45 5.50 0.68 3.86
N VAL A 46 5.25 1.57 2.88
CA VAL A 46 5.12 3.01 3.14
C VAL A 46 3.93 3.31 4.05
N MET A 47 2.80 2.64 3.82
CA MET A 47 1.62 2.71 4.68
C MET A 47 1.95 2.25 6.11
N MET A 48 2.58 1.09 6.28
CA MET A 48 2.97 0.55 7.59
C MET A 48 3.88 1.49 8.37
N LEU A 49 4.96 1.98 7.74
CA LEU A 49 5.90 2.91 8.37
C LEU A 49 5.18 4.22 8.74
N SER A 50 4.32 4.72 7.86
CA SER A 50 3.50 5.91 8.13
C SER A 50 2.58 5.70 9.35
N CYS A 51 1.91 4.54 9.45
CA CYS A 51 1.08 4.20 10.60
C CYS A 51 1.90 4.11 11.88
N LEU A 52 3.08 3.48 11.85
CA LEU A 52 3.98 3.39 13.00
C LEU A 52 4.40 4.79 13.50
N TYR A 53 4.95 5.63 12.61
CA TYR A 53 5.42 6.96 12.99
C TYR A 53 4.27 7.88 13.44
N PHE A 54 3.18 7.96 12.68
CA PHE A 54 2.07 8.84 13.05
C PHE A 54 1.27 8.29 14.23
N GLY A 55 1.26 6.99 14.44
CA GLY A 55 0.80 6.35 15.68
C GLY A 55 1.64 6.78 16.88
N ALA A 56 2.97 6.72 16.79
CA ALA A 56 3.90 7.16 17.83
C ALA A 56 3.71 8.63 18.21
N LEU A 57 3.51 9.50 17.21
CA LEU A 57 3.35 10.95 17.38
C LEU A 57 1.94 11.38 17.80
N SER A 58 0.93 10.51 17.65
CA SER A 58 -0.49 10.86 17.84
C SER A 58 -0.82 11.44 19.22
N LYS A 59 -0.23 10.91 20.29
CA LYS A 59 -0.46 11.39 21.66
C LYS A 59 0.29 12.69 21.94
N ASN A 60 1.59 12.70 21.67
CA ASN A 60 2.48 13.76 22.14
C ASN A 60 2.42 15.01 21.26
N ILE A 61 2.16 14.87 19.96
CA ILE A 61 2.06 15.99 19.03
C ILE A 61 0.59 16.40 18.83
N ALA A 62 -0.30 15.44 18.58
CA ALA A 62 -1.69 15.74 18.23
C ALA A 62 -2.66 15.73 19.42
N GLY A 63 -2.22 15.30 20.61
CA GLY A 63 -3.07 15.21 21.80
C GLY A 63 -4.18 14.16 21.69
N PHE A 64 -4.06 13.19 20.79
CA PHE A 64 -5.12 12.22 20.55
C PHE A 64 -5.21 11.17 21.66
N ASN A 65 -6.42 10.74 21.96
CA ASN A 65 -6.69 9.53 22.76
C ASN A 65 -6.46 8.25 21.92
N TRP A 66 -6.71 7.09 22.51
CA TRP A 66 -6.56 5.80 21.80
C TRP A 66 -7.46 5.72 20.55
N GLY A 67 -8.70 6.20 20.63
CA GLY A 67 -9.61 6.26 19.48
C GLY A 67 -9.04 7.10 18.33
N GLY A 68 -8.46 8.27 18.62
CA GLY A 68 -7.79 9.09 17.61
C GLY A 68 -6.52 8.44 17.02
N THR A 69 -5.84 7.58 17.79
CA THR A 69 -4.67 6.81 17.30
C THR A 69 -5.09 5.70 16.34
N ILE A 70 -6.11 4.93 16.71
CA ILE A 70 -6.68 3.89 15.84
C ILE A 70 -7.20 4.54 14.56
N LEU A 71 -7.95 5.64 14.69
CA LEU A 71 -8.49 6.37 13.55
C LEU A 71 -7.38 6.94 12.66
N THR A 72 -6.24 7.35 13.22
CA THR A 72 -5.05 7.77 12.46
C THR A 72 -4.55 6.62 11.57
N GLY A 73 -4.33 5.43 12.13
CA GLY A 73 -3.92 4.26 11.37
C GLY A 73 -4.93 3.84 10.30
N VAL A 74 -6.20 3.71 10.69
CA VAL A 74 -7.30 3.34 9.78
C VAL A 74 -7.44 4.34 8.63
N THR A 75 -7.33 5.65 8.89
CA THR A 75 -7.43 6.67 7.85
C THR A 75 -6.33 6.50 6.79
N ILE A 76 -5.07 6.29 7.23
CA ILE A 76 -3.94 6.08 6.31
C ILE A 76 -4.13 4.77 5.52
N GLY A 77 -4.51 3.69 6.21
CA GLY A 77 -4.72 2.37 5.59
C GLY A 77 -5.85 2.36 4.57
N VAL A 78 -7.02 2.90 4.92
CA VAL A 78 -8.16 3.03 4.01
C VAL A 78 -7.80 3.89 2.81
N TYR A 79 -7.10 5.01 3.01
CA TYR A 79 -6.67 5.86 1.91
C TYR A 79 -5.72 5.14 0.95
N ALA A 80 -4.73 4.40 1.46
CA ALA A 80 -3.84 3.59 0.63
C ALA A 80 -4.62 2.54 -0.19
N GLN A 81 -5.63 1.90 0.40
CA GLN A 81 -6.46 0.91 -0.31
C GLN A 81 -7.37 1.55 -1.36
N ILE A 82 -7.88 2.77 -1.12
CA ILE A 82 -8.61 3.54 -2.14
C ILE A 82 -7.70 3.81 -3.34
N LEU A 83 -6.45 4.23 -3.11
CA LEU A 83 -5.49 4.46 -4.20
C LEU A 83 -5.20 3.16 -4.98
N ILE A 84 -5.04 2.03 -4.29
CA ILE A 84 -4.86 0.71 -4.94
C ILE A 84 -6.08 0.35 -5.78
N LEU A 85 -7.29 0.53 -5.24
CA LEU A 85 -8.53 0.26 -5.96
C LEU A 85 -8.65 1.14 -7.20
N LEU A 86 -8.40 2.44 -7.09
CA LEU A 86 -8.44 3.37 -8.21
C LEU A 86 -7.41 3.01 -9.28
N ALA A 87 -6.16 2.73 -8.89
CA ALA A 87 -5.13 2.28 -9.82
C ALA A 87 -5.51 0.96 -10.51
N THR A 88 -6.16 0.05 -9.79
CA THR A 88 -6.68 -1.21 -10.37
C THR A 88 -7.77 -0.91 -11.41
N VAL A 89 -8.76 -0.08 -11.07
CA VAL A 89 -9.85 0.31 -12.00
C VAL A 89 -9.29 1.01 -13.24
N ILE A 90 -8.37 1.95 -13.07
CA ILE A 90 -7.71 2.66 -14.18
C ILE A 90 -6.95 1.66 -15.06
N SER A 91 -6.28 0.67 -14.47
CA SER A 91 -5.54 -0.34 -15.23
C SER A 91 -6.46 -1.16 -16.13
N TYR A 92 -7.60 -1.62 -15.61
CA TYR A 92 -8.59 -2.35 -16.42
C TYR A 92 -9.26 -1.46 -17.46
N ALA A 93 -9.62 -0.22 -17.10
CA ALA A 93 -10.28 0.70 -18.02
C ALA A 93 -9.39 1.12 -19.19
N GLY A 94 -8.06 1.13 -19.00
CA GLY A 94 -7.06 1.49 -20.00
C GLY A 94 -6.32 0.32 -20.64
N ASP A 95 -6.73 -0.93 -20.39
CA ASP A 95 -6.05 -2.15 -20.87
C ASP A 95 -4.54 -2.17 -20.53
N LEU A 96 -4.19 -1.67 -19.34
CA LEU A 96 -2.81 -1.51 -18.87
C LEU A 96 -2.28 -2.78 -18.23
N ASN A 97 -2.04 -3.79 -19.06
CA ASN A 97 -1.73 -5.17 -18.66
C ASN A 97 -0.42 -5.30 -17.86
N MET A 98 0.49 -4.34 -18.00
CA MET A 98 1.76 -4.33 -17.25
C MET A 98 1.66 -3.73 -15.85
N SER A 99 0.50 -3.17 -15.47
CA SER A 99 0.32 -2.53 -14.18
C SER A 99 0.47 -3.49 -13.00
N TYR A 100 1.31 -3.14 -12.03
CA TYR A 100 1.47 -3.88 -10.77
C TYR A 100 0.17 -4.01 -9.97
N PHE A 101 -0.83 -3.19 -10.25
CA PHE A 101 -2.09 -3.18 -9.51
C PHE A 101 -3.07 -4.25 -10.00
N VAL A 102 -2.85 -4.80 -11.20
CA VAL A 102 -3.60 -5.95 -11.74
C VAL A 102 -2.98 -7.26 -11.26
N HIS A 103 -1.64 -7.37 -11.34
CA HIS A 103 -0.89 -8.58 -10.99
C HIS A 103 -0.35 -8.54 -9.56
N TRP A 104 -1.24 -8.72 -8.59
CA TRP A 104 -0.89 -8.72 -7.16
C TRP A 104 -0.10 -9.96 -6.71
N ASP A 105 -0.11 -11.01 -7.52
CA ASP A 105 0.50 -12.31 -7.28
C ASP A 105 1.93 -12.43 -7.81
N ALA A 106 2.44 -11.43 -8.53
CA ALA A 106 3.76 -11.43 -9.18
C ALA A 106 4.96 -11.75 -8.23
N LEU A 107 4.74 -11.67 -6.91
CA LEU A 107 5.69 -12.07 -5.86
C LEU A 107 5.69 -13.56 -5.51
N ASN A 108 4.54 -14.22 -5.67
CA ASN A 108 4.28 -15.61 -5.28
C ASN A 108 4.25 -16.56 -6.49
N VAL A 109 4.41 -16.04 -7.71
CA VAL A 109 4.60 -16.88 -8.88
C VAL A 109 5.96 -17.56 -8.76
N ASP A 110 5.93 -18.88 -8.63
CA ASP A 110 7.11 -19.72 -8.70
C ASP A 110 7.77 -19.51 -10.08
N PRO A 111 9.03 -19.04 -10.16
CA PRO A 111 9.71 -18.82 -11.43
C PRO A 111 9.72 -20.06 -12.32
N ALA A 112 9.61 -21.26 -11.74
CA ALA A 112 9.56 -22.53 -12.45
C ALA A 112 8.17 -22.93 -12.96
N LYS A 113 7.09 -22.26 -12.52
CA LYS A 113 5.71 -22.48 -12.97
C LYS A 113 5.25 -21.46 -14.01
N LEU A 114 6.07 -20.45 -14.28
CA LEU A 114 6.00 -19.71 -15.54
C LEU A 114 6.56 -20.67 -16.59
N THR A 115 5.67 -21.32 -17.35
CA THR A 115 6.06 -22.08 -18.54
C THR A 115 5.43 -21.41 -19.77
N PRO A 116 6.25 -20.88 -20.71
CA PRO A 116 7.72 -20.91 -20.70
C PRO A 116 8.29 -20.02 -19.57
N PRO A 117 9.57 -20.20 -19.17
CA PRO A 117 10.19 -19.45 -18.09
C PRO A 117 10.27 -17.99 -18.46
N VAL A 118 9.18 -17.28 -18.23
CA VAL A 118 9.10 -15.86 -18.50
C VAL A 118 9.88 -15.16 -17.39
N ALA A 119 11.19 -15.07 -17.57
CA ALA A 119 11.91 -13.88 -17.11
C ALA A 119 11.03 -12.69 -17.54
N MET A 120 10.80 -11.66 -16.73
CA MET A 120 9.96 -10.53 -17.17
C MET A 120 10.42 -9.90 -18.51
N ALA A 121 11.64 -10.19 -18.96
CA ALA A 121 12.11 -9.95 -20.33
C ALA A 121 11.29 -10.65 -21.42
N ASP A 122 10.82 -11.88 -21.20
CA ASP A 122 9.89 -12.60 -22.09
C ASP A 122 8.45 -12.09 -21.94
N ALA A 123 8.05 -11.48 -20.81
CA ALA A 123 6.72 -10.85 -20.68
C ALA A 123 6.66 -9.57 -21.53
N LEU A 124 7.81 -8.92 -21.74
CA LEU A 124 7.98 -7.83 -22.69
C LEU A 124 7.97 -8.31 -24.16
N LEU A 125 8.32 -9.58 -24.42
CA LEU A 125 8.31 -10.20 -25.75
C LEU A 125 7.00 -10.93 -26.09
N HIS A 126 6.28 -11.40 -25.06
CA HIS A 126 5.05 -12.19 -25.12
C HIS A 126 4.00 -11.71 -24.09
N PRO A 127 3.54 -10.45 -24.18
CA PRO A 127 2.55 -9.88 -23.24
C PRO A 127 1.24 -10.67 -23.20
N GLU A 128 0.95 -11.47 -24.22
CA GLU A 128 -0.23 -12.34 -24.33
C GLU A 128 -0.26 -13.49 -23.31
N GLN A 129 0.88 -13.86 -22.71
CA GLN A 129 0.97 -15.04 -21.84
C GLN A 129 0.71 -14.74 -20.36
N VAL A 130 0.63 -13.46 -19.96
CA VAL A 130 0.29 -13.07 -18.58
C VAL A 130 -1.21 -12.85 -18.49
N ALA A 131 -1.97 -13.92 -18.25
CA ALA A 131 -3.42 -13.84 -18.13
C ALA A 131 -3.81 -12.89 -16.99
N MET A 132 -4.50 -11.80 -17.32
CA MET A 132 -5.06 -10.91 -16.31
C MET A 132 -6.12 -11.66 -15.49
N PRO A 133 -6.11 -11.54 -14.15
CA PRO A 133 -7.21 -12.05 -13.36
C PRO A 133 -8.51 -11.33 -13.79
N PRO A 134 -9.67 -12.01 -13.72
CA PRO A 134 -10.94 -11.36 -13.98
C PRO A 134 -11.11 -10.11 -13.10
N MET A 135 -11.59 -9.02 -13.70
CA MET A 135 -11.78 -7.74 -13.00
C MET A 135 -12.60 -7.91 -11.72
N SER A 136 -13.66 -8.73 -11.74
CA SER A 136 -14.48 -9.01 -10.57
C SER A 136 -13.68 -9.58 -9.40
N GLN A 137 -12.76 -10.51 -9.66
CA GLN A 137 -11.89 -11.10 -8.64
C GLN A 137 -10.92 -10.07 -8.07
N ALA A 138 -10.29 -9.27 -8.93
CA ALA A 138 -9.37 -8.22 -8.51
C ALA A 138 -10.08 -7.17 -7.63
N LEU A 139 -11.26 -6.70 -8.07
CA LEU A 139 -12.04 -5.71 -7.34
C LEU A 139 -12.52 -6.23 -5.99
N VAL A 140 -13.02 -7.47 -5.92
CA VAL A 140 -13.43 -8.08 -4.64
C VAL A 140 -12.26 -8.13 -3.67
N GLY A 141 -11.07 -8.55 -4.14
CA GLY A 141 -9.86 -8.55 -3.32
C GLY A 141 -9.50 -7.15 -2.79
N ARG A 142 -9.62 -6.09 -3.62
CA ARG A 142 -9.34 -4.71 -3.21
C ARG A 142 -10.37 -4.16 -2.22
N VAL A 143 -11.66 -4.44 -2.44
CA VAL A 143 -12.75 -4.00 -1.55
C VAL A 143 -12.61 -4.64 -0.17
N LEU A 144 -12.35 -5.95 -0.10
CA LEU A 144 -12.05 -6.63 1.16
C LEU A 144 -10.77 -6.07 1.81
N GLY A 145 -9.78 -5.74 0.98
CA GLY A 145 -8.54 -5.08 1.39
C GLY A 145 -8.77 -3.76 2.12
N ILE A 146 -9.77 -2.95 1.75
CA ILE A 146 -10.10 -1.69 2.44
C ILE A 146 -10.40 -1.95 3.93
N ILE A 147 -11.17 -2.99 4.22
CA ILE A 147 -11.59 -3.32 5.58
C ILE A 147 -10.42 -3.98 6.34
N ILE A 148 -9.86 -5.04 5.78
CA ILE A 148 -8.83 -5.86 6.44
C ILE A 148 -7.55 -5.04 6.63
N ASN A 149 -7.03 -4.42 5.57
CA ASN A 149 -5.80 -3.64 5.67
C ASN A 149 -6.01 -2.32 6.42
N GLY A 150 -7.21 -1.74 6.38
CA GLY A 150 -7.57 -0.61 7.24
C GLY A 150 -7.47 -0.97 8.72
N ALA A 151 -7.98 -2.13 9.13
CA ALA A 151 -7.85 -2.64 10.50
C ALA A 151 -6.39 -2.91 10.88
N ILE A 152 -5.63 -3.59 10.01
CA ILE A 152 -4.20 -3.86 10.22
C ILE A 152 -3.41 -2.54 10.38
N ALA A 153 -3.69 -1.53 9.57
CA ALA A 153 -3.07 -0.21 9.69
C ALA A 153 -3.38 0.47 11.05
N GLY A 154 -4.59 0.28 11.56
CA GLY A 154 -4.97 0.66 12.92
C GLY A 154 -4.09 0.00 13.99
N VAL A 155 -3.82 -1.31 13.86
CA VAL A 155 -2.93 -2.06 14.76
C VAL A 155 -1.51 -1.49 14.73
N PHE A 156 -0.95 -1.20 13.54
CA PHE A 156 0.38 -0.59 13.42
C PHE A 156 0.45 0.79 14.09
N ALA A 157 -0.61 1.60 14.00
CA ALA A 157 -0.65 2.89 14.71
C ALA A 157 -0.68 2.71 16.23
N VAL A 158 -1.39 1.69 16.73
CA VAL A 158 -1.38 1.34 18.16
C VAL A 158 0.01 0.89 18.60
N ILE A 159 0.67 0.02 17.83
CA ILE A 159 2.05 -0.41 18.09
C ILE A 159 2.98 0.81 18.14
N GLY A 160 2.89 1.71 17.16
CA GLY A 160 3.67 2.95 17.13
C GLY A 160 3.50 3.78 18.40
N ARG A 161 2.25 3.94 18.86
CA ARG A 161 1.94 4.64 20.11
C ARG A 161 2.50 3.95 21.35
N LEU A 162 2.49 2.62 21.39
CA LEU A 162 3.10 1.88 22.50
C LEU A 162 4.62 2.07 22.51
N LEU A 163 5.26 2.00 21.35
CA LEU A 163 6.71 2.21 21.19
C LEU A 163 7.13 3.63 21.57
N SER A 164 6.29 4.65 21.36
CA SER A 164 6.62 6.02 21.79
C SER A 164 6.67 6.18 23.31
N GLY A 165 6.07 5.26 24.07
CA GLY A 165 6.22 5.19 25.52
C GLY A 165 7.60 4.72 25.98
N LEU A 166 8.37 4.07 25.09
CA LEU A 166 9.75 3.63 25.35
C LEU A 166 10.78 4.73 25.06
N ALA A 167 10.37 5.79 24.37
CA ALA A 167 11.26 6.90 24.07
C ALA A 167 11.64 7.64 25.36
N PRO A 168 12.91 8.08 25.52
CA PRO A 168 13.34 8.88 26.65
C PRO A 168 12.44 10.12 26.77
N LYS A 169 11.97 10.41 27.98
CA LYS A 169 11.28 11.67 28.24
C LYS A 169 12.32 12.78 28.14
N THR A 170 12.18 13.66 27.15
CA THR A 170 12.93 14.92 27.15
C THR A 170 12.49 15.73 28.37
N THR A 171 13.37 15.81 29.37
CA THR A 171 13.29 16.80 30.45
C THR A 171 13.60 18.16 29.83
N ALA A 172 12.56 18.84 29.37
CA ALA A 172 12.62 20.24 29.01
C ALA A 172 12.35 21.11 30.25
#